data_AF-A0A655ACX7-F1
#
_entry.id   AF-A0A655ACX7-F1
#
_cell.length_a   1.000
_cell.length_b   1.000
_cell.length_c   1.000
_cell.angle_alpha   90.00
_cell.angle_beta   90.00
_cell.angle_gamma   90.00
#
_symmetry.space_group_name_H-M   'P 1'
#
loop_
_entity.id
_entity.type
_entity.pdbx_description
1 polymer ?
#
loop_
_entity_poly.entity_id
_entity_poly.type
_entity_poly.pdbx_seq_one_letter_code
_entity_poly.pdbx_strand_id
1 'polypeptide(L)'
;MGSGNFGTLNLANGNNGDVNFGGGNTGDFNFGGGNNGTLNFGFGNTGSGNFGFGNTGNNNIGIGLTGDGQIGIGGLNSGTGNIGFGNSGNNNIGFFNSGDGNIGFFNSGDGNTGFGNAGNINTGFWNAGNLNTGFGSAGNGNVGIFDGGNSNSGSFNVGFQNTGFGNSGAGNTGFFNAGDSNTGFANAGNVNTGFFNGGDINTGGFNGGNVNTGFGSALTQAGANSGFGNLGTGNSGWGNSDPSGTGNSGFFNTGNGNSGFSNAGPAMLPGFNSGFANIGSFNAGIANSGNNLAGISNSGDDSSGAVNSGSQNSGAFNAGVGLSGFFR
;
A
#
# COMPACT_ATOMS: atom_id res chain seq x y z
N MET A 1 -38.14 -54.71 -36.61
CA MET A 1 -36.73 -55.16 -36.58
C MET A 1 -36.11 -54.81 -37.91
N GLY A 2 -34.96 -54.13 -37.92
CA GLY A 2 -34.31 -53.69 -39.16
C GLY A 2 -33.47 -54.76 -39.84
N SER A 3 -32.99 -54.44 -41.04
CA SER A 3 -32.11 -55.28 -41.86
C SER A 3 -30.63 -55.03 -41.54
N GLY A 4 -29.79 -56.04 -41.72
CA GLY A 4 -28.34 -55.93 -41.58
C GLY A 4 -27.85 -55.75 -40.14
N ASN A 5 -28.59 -56.30 -39.16
CA ASN A 5 -28.17 -56.30 -37.76
C ASN A 5 -27.46 -57.61 -37.41
N PHE A 6 -26.30 -57.51 -36.77
CA PHE A 6 -25.56 -58.61 -36.15
C PHE A 6 -25.52 -58.39 -34.64
N GLY A 7 -26.02 -59.35 -33.86
CA GLY A 7 -26.24 -59.23 -32.41
C GLY A 7 -27.72 -59.21 -32.03
N THR A 8 -28.02 -58.78 -30.80
CA THR A 8 -29.32 -58.88 -30.13
C THR A 8 -29.89 -57.51 -29.75
N LEU A 9 -31.23 -57.42 -29.66
CA LEU A 9 -31.96 -56.23 -29.18
C LEU A 9 -31.65 -54.91 -29.91
N ASN A 10 -31.30 -54.98 -31.20
CA ASN A 10 -31.07 -53.80 -32.03
C ASN A 10 -32.37 -53.27 -32.67
N LEU A 11 -32.56 -51.95 -32.62
CA LEU A 11 -33.61 -51.23 -33.33
C LEU A 11 -33.03 -50.42 -34.50
N ALA A 12 -33.73 -50.40 -35.65
CA ALA A 12 -33.26 -49.88 -36.94
C ALA A 12 -32.23 -50.81 -37.64
N ASN A 13 -31.51 -50.29 -38.65
CA ASN A 13 -30.71 -51.09 -39.59
C ASN A 13 -29.20 -50.94 -39.34
N GLY A 14 -28.42 -51.94 -39.77
CA GLY A 14 -26.97 -51.83 -39.92
C GLY A 14 -26.18 -51.79 -38.62
N ASN A 15 -26.70 -52.39 -37.53
CA ASN A 15 -26.00 -52.45 -36.26
C ASN A 15 -25.14 -53.72 -36.14
N ASN A 16 -23.93 -53.62 -35.58
CA ASN A 16 -23.06 -54.74 -35.26
C ASN A 16 -22.68 -54.68 -33.77
N GLY A 17 -23.42 -55.38 -32.93
CA GLY A 17 -23.35 -55.34 -31.47
C GLY A 17 -24.73 -55.56 -30.83
N ASP A 18 -24.85 -55.35 -29.52
CA ASP A 18 -26.07 -55.59 -28.74
C ASP A 18 -26.72 -54.30 -28.21
N VAL A 19 -28.05 -54.31 -28.07
CA VAL A 19 -28.84 -53.27 -27.38
C VAL A 19 -28.66 -51.86 -27.98
N ASN A 20 -28.62 -51.74 -29.31
CA ASN A 20 -28.55 -50.43 -29.96
C ASN A 20 -29.94 -49.89 -30.35
N PHE A 21 -30.20 -48.63 -30.01
CA PHE A 21 -31.41 -47.90 -30.41
C PHE A 21 -31.08 -46.85 -31.48
N GLY A 22 -31.24 -47.21 -32.75
CA GLY A 22 -30.88 -46.37 -33.91
C GLY A 22 -29.94 -47.12 -34.85
N GLY A 23 -29.57 -46.53 -35.99
CA GLY A 23 -28.95 -47.26 -37.11
C GLY A 23 -27.44 -47.04 -37.28
N GLY A 24 -26.76 -48.03 -37.86
CA GLY A 24 -25.35 -47.92 -38.26
C GLY A 24 -24.36 -47.94 -37.11
N ASN A 25 -24.70 -48.52 -35.96
CA ASN A 25 -23.80 -48.56 -34.80
C ASN A 25 -22.91 -49.81 -34.83
N THR A 26 -21.65 -49.68 -34.41
CA THR A 26 -20.72 -50.78 -34.13
C THR A 26 -20.37 -50.76 -32.65
N GLY A 27 -20.61 -51.86 -31.93
CA GLY A 27 -20.54 -51.94 -30.47
C GLY A 27 -21.92 -51.89 -29.79
N ASP A 28 -21.94 -51.75 -28.48
CA ASP A 28 -23.11 -52.07 -27.64
C ASP A 28 -23.71 -50.86 -26.92
N PHE A 29 -25.00 -50.94 -26.57
CA PHE A 29 -25.70 -49.97 -25.73
C PHE A 29 -25.71 -48.52 -26.29
N ASN A 30 -25.68 -48.34 -27.61
CA ASN A 30 -25.70 -47.00 -28.19
C ASN A 30 -27.14 -46.53 -28.44
N PHE A 31 -27.41 -45.26 -28.14
CA PHE A 31 -28.67 -44.58 -28.46
C PHE A 31 -28.40 -43.48 -29.50
N GLY A 32 -28.94 -43.64 -30.71
CA GLY A 32 -28.66 -42.79 -31.87
C GLY A 32 -27.98 -43.60 -32.99
N GLY A 33 -27.22 -42.95 -33.87
CA GLY A 33 -26.75 -43.61 -35.10
C GLY A 33 -25.31 -43.31 -35.50
N GLY A 34 -24.68 -44.27 -36.20
CA GLY A 34 -23.31 -44.14 -36.67
C GLY A 34 -22.26 -44.14 -35.55
N ASN A 35 -22.57 -44.64 -34.36
CA ASN A 35 -21.62 -44.69 -33.25
C ASN A 35 -20.72 -45.93 -33.37
N ASN A 36 -19.44 -45.80 -33.01
CA ASN A 36 -18.45 -46.87 -32.95
C ASN A 36 -17.87 -46.99 -31.53
N GLY A 37 -18.38 -47.91 -30.74
CA GLY A 37 -18.01 -48.13 -29.34
C GLY A 37 -19.23 -48.40 -28.47
N THR A 38 -19.17 -48.04 -27.19
CA THR A 38 -20.19 -48.43 -26.21
C THR A 38 -20.82 -47.25 -25.47
N LEU A 39 -22.10 -47.37 -25.12
CA LEU A 39 -22.80 -46.39 -24.28
C LEU A 39 -22.78 -44.95 -24.84
N ASN A 40 -22.80 -44.77 -26.16
CA ASN A 40 -22.86 -43.43 -26.76
C ASN A 40 -24.31 -42.99 -26.94
N PHE A 41 -24.61 -41.74 -26.58
CA PHE A 41 -25.89 -41.08 -26.82
C PHE A 41 -25.71 -39.97 -27.85
N GLY A 42 -26.28 -40.14 -29.04
CA GLY A 42 -26.22 -39.20 -30.16
C GLY A 42 -25.66 -39.83 -31.42
N PHE A 43 -24.94 -39.07 -32.26
CA PHE A 43 -24.58 -39.52 -33.61
C PHE A 43 -23.10 -39.43 -33.90
N GLY A 44 -22.55 -40.42 -34.60
CA GLY A 44 -21.19 -40.37 -35.13
C GLY A 44 -20.09 -40.38 -34.07
N ASN A 45 -20.37 -40.84 -32.84
CA ASN A 45 -19.36 -40.86 -31.78
C ASN A 45 -18.48 -42.11 -31.89
N THR A 46 -17.17 -41.97 -31.68
CA THR A 46 -16.20 -43.06 -31.61
C THR A 46 -15.61 -43.13 -30.20
N GLY A 47 -15.66 -44.29 -29.56
CA GLY A 47 -15.24 -44.51 -28.16
C GLY A 47 -16.44 -44.79 -27.24
N SER A 48 -16.29 -44.53 -25.94
CA SER A 48 -17.27 -44.95 -24.94
C SER A 48 -17.86 -43.80 -24.11
N GLY A 49 -19.16 -43.86 -23.85
CA GLY A 49 -19.83 -42.95 -22.90
C GLY A 49 -19.97 -41.50 -23.38
N ASN A 50 -19.96 -41.25 -24.70
CA ASN A 50 -20.08 -39.89 -25.24
C ASN A 50 -21.55 -39.46 -25.36
N PHE A 51 -21.85 -38.20 -25.07
CA PHE A 51 -23.14 -37.56 -25.30
C PHE A 51 -23.00 -36.44 -26.33
N GLY A 52 -23.62 -36.57 -27.51
CA GLY A 52 -23.66 -35.55 -28.54
C GLY A 52 -23.26 -36.06 -29.93
N PHE A 53 -22.54 -35.25 -30.69
CA PHE A 53 -22.35 -35.47 -32.14
C PHE A 53 -20.86 -35.51 -32.52
N GLY A 54 -20.41 -36.56 -33.19
CA GLY A 54 -19.09 -36.60 -33.81
C GLY A 54 -17.91 -36.57 -32.83
N ASN A 55 -18.10 -37.02 -31.58
CA ASN A 55 -17.01 -37.02 -30.59
C ASN A 55 -16.12 -38.25 -30.77
N THR A 56 -14.80 -38.08 -30.67
CA THR A 56 -13.79 -39.15 -30.73
C THR A 56 -13.03 -39.21 -29.41
N GLY A 57 -13.14 -40.33 -28.69
CA GLY A 57 -12.61 -40.52 -27.33
C GLY A 57 -13.72 -40.96 -26.36
N ASN A 58 -13.50 -40.78 -25.06
CA ASN A 58 -14.38 -41.29 -24.01
C ASN A 58 -14.99 -40.18 -23.14
N ASN A 59 -16.22 -40.38 -22.68
CA ASN A 59 -16.89 -39.52 -21.70
C ASN A 59 -17.03 -38.04 -22.12
N ASN A 60 -17.12 -37.75 -23.43
CA ASN A 60 -17.28 -36.39 -23.93
C ASN A 60 -18.75 -35.96 -23.97
N ILE A 61 -19.04 -34.68 -23.70
CA ILE A 61 -20.37 -34.08 -23.82
C ILE A 61 -20.30 -32.89 -24.78
N GLY A 62 -20.74 -33.05 -26.03
CA GLY A 62 -20.57 -31.97 -27.01
C GLY A 62 -20.64 -32.36 -28.48
N ILE A 63 -20.06 -31.50 -29.32
CA ILE A 63 -20.05 -31.65 -30.79
C ILE A 63 -18.60 -31.66 -31.27
N GLY A 64 -18.16 -32.69 -31.99
CA GLY A 64 -16.87 -32.70 -32.70
C GLY A 64 -15.63 -32.75 -31.81
N LEU A 65 -15.74 -33.18 -30.56
CA LEU A 65 -14.63 -33.23 -29.61
C LEU A 65 -13.66 -34.37 -29.94
N THR A 66 -12.35 -34.19 -29.70
CA THR A 66 -11.33 -35.24 -29.87
C THR A 66 -10.47 -35.34 -28.61
N GLY A 67 -10.47 -36.49 -27.92
CA GLY A 67 -9.86 -36.70 -26.59
C GLY A 67 -10.88 -37.19 -25.56
N ASP A 68 -10.52 -37.28 -24.28
CA ASP A 68 -11.37 -37.86 -23.22
C ASP A 68 -11.84 -36.81 -22.20
N GLY A 69 -13.08 -36.95 -21.70
CA GLY A 69 -13.66 -36.15 -20.62
C GLY A 69 -13.95 -34.69 -20.96
N GLN A 70 -14.09 -34.34 -22.25
CA GLN A 70 -14.28 -32.96 -22.69
C GLN A 70 -15.76 -32.54 -22.72
N ILE A 71 -16.02 -31.25 -22.52
CA ILE A 71 -17.36 -30.68 -22.63
C ILE A 71 -17.31 -29.42 -23.50
N GLY A 72 -18.02 -29.38 -24.63
CA GLY A 72 -18.05 -28.21 -25.52
C GLY A 72 -18.29 -28.47 -27.01
N ILE A 73 -17.76 -27.60 -27.86
CA ILE A 73 -17.79 -27.73 -29.33
C ILE A 73 -16.35 -27.79 -29.84
N GLY A 74 -15.98 -28.91 -30.45
CA GLY A 74 -14.69 -29.15 -31.07
C GLY A 74 -14.42 -28.21 -32.24
N GLY A 75 -13.14 -27.90 -32.43
CA GLY A 75 -12.68 -26.82 -33.30
C GLY A 75 -12.74 -25.43 -32.65
N LEU A 76 -13.55 -25.24 -31.59
CA LEU A 76 -13.51 -24.03 -30.76
C LEU A 76 -12.70 -24.22 -29.48
N ASN A 77 -12.32 -25.46 -29.13
CA ASN A 77 -11.36 -25.74 -28.06
C ASN A 77 -10.12 -26.43 -28.63
N SER A 78 -8.92 -25.99 -28.23
CA SER A 78 -7.63 -26.59 -28.58
C SER A 78 -6.87 -26.95 -27.30
N GLY A 79 -6.24 -28.13 -27.27
CA GLY A 79 -5.57 -28.70 -26.09
C GLY A 79 -6.46 -29.69 -25.34
N THR A 80 -6.11 -30.03 -24.09
CA THR A 80 -6.75 -31.13 -23.33
C THR A 80 -7.42 -30.65 -22.04
N GLY A 81 -8.49 -31.33 -21.61
CA GLY A 81 -9.14 -31.08 -20.32
C GLY A 81 -9.88 -29.74 -20.21
N ASN A 82 -10.20 -29.09 -21.33
CA ASN A 82 -10.97 -27.84 -21.35
C ASN A 82 -12.46 -28.12 -21.18
N ILE A 83 -13.14 -27.29 -20.37
CA ILE A 83 -14.59 -27.32 -20.13
C ILE A 83 -15.17 -25.98 -20.57
N GLY A 84 -16.06 -25.99 -21.57
CA GLY A 84 -16.71 -24.79 -22.13
C GLY A 84 -16.41 -24.60 -23.62
N PHE A 85 -16.29 -23.36 -24.11
CA PHE A 85 -16.02 -23.10 -25.54
C PHE A 85 -15.03 -21.94 -25.76
N GLY A 86 -14.29 -21.98 -26.87
CA GLY A 86 -13.35 -20.93 -27.24
C GLY A 86 -12.00 -21.02 -26.53
N ASN A 87 -11.70 -22.11 -25.82
CA ASN A 87 -10.50 -22.21 -24.99
C ASN A 87 -9.30 -22.75 -25.80
N SER A 88 -8.12 -22.17 -25.62
CA SER A 88 -6.85 -22.63 -26.22
C SER A 88 -5.81 -22.88 -25.13
N GLY A 89 -5.23 -24.08 -25.10
CA GLY A 89 -4.35 -24.55 -24.02
C GLY A 89 -5.01 -25.68 -23.24
N ASN A 90 -4.58 -25.93 -22.00
CA ASN A 90 -5.02 -27.08 -21.21
C ASN A 90 -5.77 -26.66 -19.96
N ASN A 91 -6.71 -27.51 -19.53
CA ASN A 91 -7.37 -27.43 -18.22
C ASN A 91 -8.09 -26.10 -17.95
N ASN A 92 -8.57 -25.41 -18.99
CA ASN A 92 -9.35 -24.19 -18.83
C ASN A 92 -10.83 -24.49 -18.58
N ILE A 93 -11.47 -23.74 -17.67
CA ILE A 93 -12.90 -23.83 -17.38
C ILE A 93 -13.55 -22.49 -17.71
N GLY A 94 -14.57 -22.49 -18.57
CA GLY A 94 -15.30 -21.31 -18.98
C GLY A 94 -15.10 -21.00 -20.46
N PHE A 95 -14.91 -19.73 -20.82
CA PHE A 95 -15.03 -19.31 -22.21
C PHE A 95 -13.90 -18.40 -22.70
N PHE A 96 -13.43 -18.64 -23.91
CA PHE A 96 -12.45 -17.78 -24.58
C PHE A 96 -11.15 -17.57 -23.79
N ASN A 97 -10.71 -18.56 -23.01
CA ASN A 97 -9.44 -18.48 -22.30
C ASN A 97 -8.29 -18.97 -23.19
N SER A 98 -7.11 -18.37 -23.06
CA SER A 98 -5.89 -18.77 -23.76
C SER A 98 -4.73 -18.95 -22.78
N GLY A 99 -4.04 -20.09 -22.85
CA GLY A 99 -3.06 -20.54 -21.85
C GLY A 99 -3.62 -21.70 -21.03
N ASP A 100 -3.01 -21.98 -19.87
CA ASP A 100 -3.31 -23.18 -19.10
C ASP A 100 -3.97 -22.88 -17.74
N GLY A 101 -4.95 -23.69 -17.34
CA GLY A 101 -5.52 -23.68 -15.98
C GLY A 101 -6.33 -22.44 -15.61
N ASN A 102 -6.88 -21.71 -16.59
CA ASN A 102 -7.70 -20.54 -16.32
C ASN A 102 -9.16 -20.91 -15.98
N ILE A 103 -9.77 -20.19 -15.05
CA ILE A 103 -11.18 -20.34 -14.68
C ILE A 103 -11.92 -19.02 -14.91
N GLY A 104 -12.88 -19.01 -15.83
CA GLY A 104 -13.72 -17.85 -16.11
C GLY A 104 -13.72 -17.49 -17.60
N PHE A 105 -13.56 -16.21 -17.91
CA PHE A 105 -13.82 -15.69 -19.25
C PHE A 105 -12.68 -14.81 -19.76
N PHE A 106 -12.31 -14.97 -21.02
CA PHE A 106 -11.37 -14.07 -21.72
C PHE A 106 -10.01 -13.89 -21.02
N ASN A 107 -9.57 -14.87 -20.22
CA ASN A 107 -8.26 -14.79 -19.58
C ASN A 107 -7.16 -15.22 -20.57
N SER A 108 -6.00 -14.58 -20.50
CA SER A 108 -4.81 -14.89 -21.31
C SER A 108 -3.59 -15.07 -20.42
N GLY A 109 -2.84 -16.15 -20.61
CA GLY A 109 -1.77 -16.61 -19.72
C GLY A 109 -2.26 -17.74 -18.83
N ASP A 110 -1.61 -17.98 -17.69
CA ASP A 110 -1.79 -19.22 -16.93
C ASP A 110 -2.36 -19.00 -15.52
N GLY A 111 -3.27 -19.88 -15.10
CA GLY A 111 -3.77 -19.95 -13.72
C GLY A 111 -4.63 -18.76 -13.26
N ASN A 112 -5.21 -18.00 -14.19
CA ASN A 112 -6.06 -16.86 -13.83
C ASN A 112 -7.47 -17.30 -13.44
N THR A 113 -8.08 -16.62 -12.48
CA THR A 113 -9.49 -16.83 -12.09
C THR A 113 -10.27 -15.52 -12.22
N GLY A 114 -11.34 -15.51 -13.04
CA GLY A 114 -12.23 -14.37 -13.22
C GLY A 114 -12.37 -13.95 -14.68
N PHE A 115 -12.34 -12.64 -14.95
CA PHE A 115 -12.68 -12.09 -16.26
C PHE A 115 -11.56 -11.21 -16.82
N GLY A 116 -11.12 -11.50 -18.05
CA GLY A 116 -10.30 -10.59 -18.83
C GLY A 116 -8.92 -10.31 -18.23
N ASN A 117 -8.36 -11.25 -17.45
CA ASN A 117 -7.01 -11.09 -16.91
C ASN A 117 -5.96 -11.49 -17.94
N ALA A 118 -4.85 -10.75 -18.01
CA ALA A 118 -3.72 -11.01 -18.88
C ALA A 118 -2.43 -11.20 -18.06
N GLY A 119 -1.68 -12.28 -18.33
CA GLY A 119 -0.52 -12.73 -17.56
C GLY A 119 -0.90 -13.89 -16.64
N ASN A 120 -0.26 -14.04 -15.46
CA ASN A 120 -0.36 -15.29 -14.70
C ASN A 120 -0.88 -15.13 -13.27
N ILE A 121 -1.68 -16.08 -12.81
CA ILE A 121 -2.13 -16.24 -11.42
C ILE A 121 -2.86 -14.98 -10.91
N ASN A 122 -3.60 -14.30 -11.79
CA ASN A 122 -4.44 -13.17 -11.37
C ASN A 122 -5.82 -13.65 -10.94
N THR A 123 -6.41 -13.00 -9.95
CA THR A 123 -7.78 -13.25 -9.48
C THR A 123 -8.62 -11.98 -9.58
N GLY A 124 -9.78 -12.04 -10.23
CA GLY A 124 -10.72 -10.93 -10.35
C GLY A 124 -10.90 -10.46 -11.80
N PHE A 125 -10.87 -9.15 -12.04
CA PHE A 125 -11.30 -8.55 -13.30
C PHE A 125 -10.22 -7.66 -13.90
N TRP A 126 -9.94 -7.84 -15.20
CA TRP A 126 -9.13 -6.91 -16.00
C TRP A 126 -7.72 -6.62 -15.45
N ASN A 127 -7.12 -7.58 -14.74
CA ASN A 127 -5.75 -7.41 -14.26
C ASN A 127 -4.74 -7.74 -15.36
N ALA A 128 -3.64 -6.99 -15.42
CA ALA A 128 -2.53 -7.21 -16.35
C ALA A 128 -1.21 -7.45 -15.59
N GLY A 129 -0.44 -8.45 -15.99
CA GLY A 129 0.78 -8.86 -15.30
C GLY A 129 0.53 -10.09 -14.43
N ASN A 130 1.14 -10.20 -13.24
CA ASN A 130 1.11 -11.45 -12.47
C ASN A 130 0.65 -11.28 -11.02
N LEU A 131 0.03 -12.30 -10.44
CA LEU A 131 -0.29 -12.38 -9.01
C LEU A 131 -1.18 -11.23 -8.49
N ASN A 132 -1.92 -10.54 -9.35
CA ASN A 132 -2.80 -9.47 -8.93
C ASN A 132 -4.16 -10.03 -8.46
N THR A 133 -4.70 -9.48 -7.39
CA THR A 133 -6.04 -9.80 -6.89
C THR A 133 -6.89 -8.55 -6.82
N GLY A 134 -8.05 -8.55 -7.48
CA GLY A 134 -8.99 -7.45 -7.46
C GLY A 134 -9.36 -6.97 -8.87
N PHE A 135 -9.29 -5.66 -9.12
CA PHE A 135 -9.86 -5.05 -10.32
C PHE A 135 -8.88 -4.11 -11.02
N GLY A 136 -8.60 -4.36 -12.30
CA GLY A 136 -7.95 -3.38 -13.17
C GLY A 136 -6.51 -3.02 -12.78
N SER A 137 -5.82 -3.89 -12.05
CA SER A 137 -4.45 -3.63 -11.61
C SER A 137 -3.43 -4.08 -12.66
N ALA A 138 -2.34 -3.34 -12.80
CA ALA A 138 -1.26 -3.60 -13.75
C ALA A 138 0.09 -3.78 -13.04
N GLY A 139 0.85 -4.80 -13.45
CA GLY A 139 2.15 -5.13 -12.86
C GLY A 139 2.07 -6.41 -12.01
N ASN A 140 2.74 -6.47 -10.85
CA ASN A 140 2.87 -7.74 -10.12
C ASN A 140 2.45 -7.68 -8.66
N GLY A 141 1.63 -8.61 -8.21
CA GLY A 141 1.36 -8.84 -6.78
C GLY A 141 0.52 -7.75 -6.12
N ASN A 142 -0.29 -7.00 -6.89
CA ASN A 142 -1.15 -5.96 -6.33
C ASN A 142 -2.45 -6.56 -5.78
N VAL A 143 -2.93 -6.08 -4.64
CA VAL A 143 -4.21 -6.49 -4.02
C VAL A 143 -5.09 -5.27 -3.86
N GLY A 144 -6.09 -5.11 -4.74
CA GLY A 144 -6.83 -3.86 -4.75
C GLY A 144 -7.51 -3.52 -6.06
N ILE A 145 -7.66 -2.22 -6.28
CA ILE A 145 -8.40 -1.64 -7.41
C ILE A 145 -7.52 -0.61 -8.11
N PHE A 146 -7.28 -0.81 -9.41
CA PHE A 146 -6.53 0.11 -10.27
C PHE A 146 -5.13 0.47 -9.75
N ASP A 147 -4.43 -0.51 -9.16
CA ASP A 147 -3.04 -0.31 -8.73
C ASP A 147 -2.07 -0.58 -9.91
N GLY A 148 -1.05 0.26 -10.05
CA GLY A 148 0.02 0.12 -11.05
C GLY A 148 1.38 -0.15 -10.40
N GLY A 149 2.17 -1.05 -10.98
CA GLY A 149 3.49 -1.41 -10.46
C GLY A 149 3.45 -2.69 -9.64
N ASN A 150 4.17 -2.76 -8.51
CA ASN A 150 4.39 -4.02 -7.81
C ASN A 150 4.04 -3.96 -6.32
N SER A 151 3.39 -5.02 -5.82
CA SER A 151 3.12 -5.28 -4.41
C SER A 151 2.33 -4.19 -3.69
N ASN A 152 1.48 -3.45 -4.39
CA ASN A 152 0.62 -2.45 -3.76
C ASN A 152 -0.65 -3.09 -3.16
N SER A 153 -1.17 -2.48 -2.11
CA SER A 153 -2.41 -2.91 -1.44
C SER A 153 -3.37 -1.74 -1.26
N GLY A 154 -4.60 -1.86 -1.70
CA GLY A 154 -5.64 -0.83 -1.56
C GLY A 154 -6.21 -0.37 -2.90
N SER A 155 -6.04 0.91 -3.28
CA SER A 155 -6.56 1.39 -4.56
C SER A 155 -5.76 2.55 -5.15
N PHE A 156 -5.69 2.60 -6.48
CA PHE A 156 -5.08 3.70 -7.24
C PHE A 156 -3.62 3.99 -6.89
N ASN A 157 -2.90 3.03 -6.29
CA ASN A 157 -1.50 3.22 -5.96
C ASN A 157 -0.62 2.94 -7.18
N VAL A 158 0.43 3.74 -7.38
CA VAL A 158 1.39 3.57 -8.48
C VAL A 158 2.81 3.46 -7.94
N GLY A 159 3.53 2.39 -8.30
CA GLY A 159 4.91 2.18 -7.88
C GLY A 159 5.06 0.89 -7.09
N PHE A 160 5.73 0.93 -5.94
CA PHE A 160 6.15 -0.26 -5.20
C PHE A 160 5.67 -0.26 -3.75
N GLN A 161 5.07 -1.35 -3.28
CA GLN A 161 4.76 -1.57 -1.85
C GLN A 161 3.97 -0.44 -1.17
N ASN A 162 3.12 0.26 -1.91
CA ASN A 162 2.25 1.27 -1.30
C ASN A 162 1.01 0.61 -0.70
N THR A 163 0.57 1.10 0.45
CA THR A 163 -0.65 0.64 1.13
C THR A 163 -1.62 1.79 1.35
N GLY A 164 -2.88 1.62 0.94
CA GLY A 164 -3.94 2.62 1.10
C GLY A 164 -4.43 3.14 -0.25
N PHE A 165 -4.58 4.45 -0.40
CA PHE A 165 -5.26 5.05 -1.56
C PHE A 165 -4.40 6.10 -2.27
N GLY A 166 -4.25 5.97 -3.58
CA GLY A 166 -3.73 7.04 -4.43
C GLY A 166 -2.29 7.43 -4.15
N ASN A 167 -1.47 6.53 -3.60
CA ASN A 167 -0.06 6.83 -3.33
C ASN A 167 0.80 6.60 -4.58
N SER A 168 1.88 7.37 -4.74
CA SER A 168 2.85 7.22 -5.82
C SER A 168 4.29 7.17 -5.30
N GLY A 169 5.12 6.28 -5.88
CA GLY A 169 6.49 6.04 -5.41
C GLY A 169 6.61 4.72 -4.66
N ALA A 170 7.42 4.64 -3.61
CA ALA A 170 7.71 3.39 -2.90
C ALA A 170 7.40 3.40 -1.41
N GLY A 171 6.73 2.35 -0.91
CA GLY A 171 6.60 2.10 0.53
C GLY A 171 5.72 3.11 1.29
N ASN A 172 4.86 3.85 0.60
CA ASN A 172 3.98 4.81 1.27
C ASN A 172 2.78 4.12 1.91
N THR A 173 2.34 4.60 3.08
CA THR A 173 1.12 4.13 3.75
C THR A 173 0.16 5.29 3.99
N GLY A 174 -1.10 5.12 3.61
CA GLY A 174 -2.16 6.12 3.81
C GLY A 174 -2.72 6.63 2.49
N PHE A 175 -2.86 7.94 2.35
CA PHE A 175 -3.64 8.55 1.27
C PHE A 175 -2.82 9.62 0.54
N PHE A 176 -2.80 9.54 -0.79
CA PHE A 176 -2.26 10.60 -1.67
C PHE A 176 -0.81 10.98 -1.39
N ASN A 177 0.02 10.09 -0.85
CA ASN A 177 1.43 10.38 -0.64
C ASN A 177 2.22 10.21 -1.95
N ALA A 178 3.22 11.06 -2.16
CA ALA A 178 4.11 11.03 -3.31
C ALA A 178 5.58 11.01 -2.86
N GLY A 179 6.39 10.14 -3.47
CA GLY A 179 7.77 9.89 -3.08
C GLY A 179 7.88 8.60 -2.27
N ASP A 180 8.80 8.51 -1.31
CA ASP A 180 9.13 7.23 -0.68
C ASP A 180 8.94 7.22 0.84
N SER A 181 8.44 6.10 1.36
CA SER A 181 8.32 5.80 2.80
C SER A 181 7.54 6.84 3.60
N ASN A 182 6.55 7.50 2.99
CA ASN A 182 5.69 8.42 3.70
C ASN A 182 4.53 7.68 4.39
N THR A 183 4.13 8.16 5.56
CA THR A 183 2.94 7.68 6.29
C THR A 183 1.98 8.82 6.57
N GLY A 184 0.71 8.68 6.18
CA GLY A 184 -0.35 9.64 6.48
C GLY A 184 -1.04 10.19 5.23
N PHE A 185 -1.29 11.49 5.17
CA PHE A 185 -2.14 12.12 4.17
C PHE A 185 -1.41 13.20 3.36
N ALA A 186 -1.38 13.06 2.03
CA ALA A 186 -0.90 14.08 1.11
C ALA A 186 0.51 14.61 1.42
N ASN A 187 1.42 13.72 1.81
CA ASN A 187 2.84 14.09 1.94
C ASN A 187 3.54 13.94 0.59
N ALA A 188 4.49 14.84 0.30
CA ALA A 188 5.33 14.82 -0.89
C ALA A 188 6.81 14.87 -0.48
N GLY A 189 7.65 14.03 -1.11
CA GLY A 189 9.05 13.83 -0.73
C GLY A 189 9.21 12.50 0.01
N ASN A 190 10.19 12.39 0.91
CA ASN A 190 10.55 11.09 1.50
C ASN A 190 10.53 11.07 3.02
N VAL A 191 10.17 9.92 3.59
CA VAL A 191 10.26 9.64 5.03
C VAL A 191 9.44 10.63 5.87
N ASN A 192 8.31 11.10 5.35
CA ASN A 192 7.41 11.98 6.10
C ASN A 192 6.34 11.21 6.85
N THR A 193 6.00 11.63 8.07
CA THR A 193 4.88 11.12 8.86
C THR A 193 3.92 12.25 9.23
N GLY A 194 2.65 12.11 8.87
CA GLY A 194 1.60 13.08 9.19
C GLY A 194 0.89 13.59 7.94
N PHE A 195 0.70 14.90 7.80
CA PHE A 195 -0.17 15.43 6.75
C PHE A 195 0.32 16.73 6.08
N PHE A 196 0.19 16.80 4.76
CA PHE A 196 0.62 17.96 3.95
C PHE A 196 2.08 18.37 4.19
N ASN A 197 2.98 17.43 4.48
CA ASN A 197 4.41 17.73 4.49
C ASN A 197 4.94 17.68 3.05
N GLY A 198 5.70 18.69 2.67
CA GLY A 198 6.63 18.71 1.55
C GLY A 198 8.08 18.58 2.04
N GLY A 199 8.96 18.08 1.18
CA GLY A 199 10.36 17.84 1.54
C GLY A 199 10.57 16.48 2.20
N ASP A 200 11.69 16.31 2.89
CA ASP A 200 12.13 15.03 3.43
C ASP A 200 12.26 15.02 4.96
N ILE A 201 11.99 13.87 5.57
CA ILE A 201 12.23 13.58 7.00
C ILE A 201 11.43 14.53 7.90
N ASN A 202 10.13 14.68 7.61
CA ASN A 202 9.25 15.48 8.46
C ASN A 202 8.27 14.62 9.27
N THR A 203 7.97 15.04 10.49
CA THR A 203 6.88 14.54 11.31
C THR A 203 5.96 15.70 11.69
N GLY A 204 4.65 15.53 11.60
CA GLY A 204 3.67 16.58 11.90
C GLY A 204 2.94 17.02 10.63
N GLY A 205 2.82 18.32 10.38
CA GLY A 205 2.09 18.76 9.19
C GLY A 205 2.40 20.15 8.68
N PHE A 206 2.10 20.36 7.39
CA PHE A 206 2.36 21.62 6.69
C PHE A 206 3.84 22.05 6.71
N ASN A 207 4.78 21.12 6.85
CA ASN A 207 6.21 21.44 6.74
C ASN A 207 6.58 21.46 5.25
N GLY A 208 7.21 22.52 4.75
CA GLY A 208 7.67 22.61 3.36
C GLY A 208 9.17 22.36 3.18
N GLY A 209 9.95 22.44 4.26
CA GLY A 209 11.38 22.12 4.26
C GLY A 209 11.67 20.75 4.84
N ASN A 210 12.96 20.41 4.97
CA ASN A 210 13.38 19.09 5.48
C ASN A 210 13.68 19.11 6.99
N VAL A 211 13.61 17.93 7.62
CA VAL A 211 14.03 17.68 9.02
C VAL A 211 13.21 18.49 10.04
N ASN A 212 11.88 18.44 9.93
CA ASN A 212 10.97 19.11 10.85
C ASN A 212 10.07 18.11 11.58
N THR A 213 10.00 18.13 12.89
CA THR A 213 9.12 17.27 13.71
C THR A 213 7.96 18.07 14.34
N GLY A 214 7.52 19.13 13.66
CA GLY A 214 6.49 20.07 14.11
C GLY A 214 5.47 20.44 13.04
N PHE A 215 4.92 21.64 13.16
CA PHE A 215 3.90 22.17 12.24
C PHE A 215 4.34 23.48 11.59
N GLY A 216 4.13 23.58 10.27
CA GLY A 216 4.24 24.83 9.51
C GLY A 216 5.66 25.30 9.21
N SER A 217 6.68 24.44 9.28
CA SER A 217 8.05 24.85 8.99
C SER A 217 8.36 24.77 7.49
N ALA A 218 8.53 25.93 6.84
CA ALA A 218 8.89 26.00 5.41
C ALA A 218 10.41 25.87 5.14
N LEU A 219 11.24 25.76 6.19
CA LEU A 219 12.70 25.81 6.06
C LEU A 219 13.33 24.44 6.34
N THR A 220 14.36 24.11 5.56
CA THR A 220 15.23 22.95 5.83
C THR A 220 16.13 23.26 7.01
N GLN A 221 16.05 22.41 8.04
CA GLN A 221 16.82 22.58 9.27
C GLN A 221 18.07 21.70 9.26
N ALA A 222 19.16 22.17 9.88
CA ALA A 222 20.34 21.34 10.14
C ALA A 222 20.09 20.31 11.27
N GLY A 223 19.04 20.51 12.07
CA GLY A 223 18.61 19.61 13.14
C GLY A 223 17.12 19.80 13.44
N ALA A 224 16.47 18.78 13.99
CA ALA A 224 15.02 18.73 14.11
C ALA A 224 14.43 19.86 14.99
N ASN A 225 13.41 20.54 14.47
CA ASN A 225 12.54 21.41 15.24
C ASN A 225 11.20 20.73 15.52
N SER A 226 10.70 20.83 16.75
CA SER A 226 9.37 20.32 17.12
C SER A 226 8.44 21.41 17.63
N GLY A 227 7.12 21.21 17.50
CA GLY A 227 6.12 22.20 17.91
C GLY A 227 5.77 23.20 16.79
N PHE A 228 5.51 24.46 17.13
CA PHE A 228 4.87 25.43 16.24
C PHE A 228 5.70 26.71 16.08
N GLY A 229 5.94 27.13 14.84
CA GLY A 229 6.46 28.47 14.51
C GLY A 229 7.87 28.76 15.03
N ASN A 230 8.72 27.74 15.23
CA ASN A 230 10.10 27.95 15.64
C ASN A 230 10.99 28.37 14.46
N LEU A 231 11.97 29.26 14.71
CA LEU A 231 12.95 29.76 13.74
C LEU A 231 14.37 29.32 14.11
N GLY A 232 15.10 28.76 13.14
CA GLY A 232 16.43 28.18 13.36
C GLY A 232 16.36 26.79 13.99
N THR A 233 17.48 26.14 14.30
CA THR A 233 17.52 24.67 14.49
C THR A 233 17.47 24.23 15.96
N GLY A 234 16.98 23.01 16.21
CA GLY A 234 16.98 22.36 17.53
C GLY A 234 15.90 22.88 18.50
N ASN A 235 14.94 23.68 18.03
CA ASN A 235 13.94 24.32 18.88
C ASN A 235 12.75 23.41 19.15
N SER A 236 12.18 23.49 20.35
CA SER A 236 10.97 22.76 20.75
C SER A 236 9.94 23.66 21.44
N GLY A 237 8.65 23.45 21.16
CA GLY A 237 7.55 24.24 21.74
C GLY A 237 7.01 25.29 20.77
N TRP A 238 6.78 26.52 21.22
CA TRP A 238 6.08 27.55 20.47
C TRP A 238 6.93 28.80 20.26
N GLY A 239 7.12 29.19 19.00
CA GLY A 239 7.62 30.51 18.63
C GLY A 239 9.03 30.83 19.11
N ASN A 240 9.88 29.83 19.32
CA ASN A 240 11.26 30.07 19.73
C ASN A 240 12.15 30.43 18.53
N SER A 241 13.19 31.24 18.76
CA SER A 241 14.14 31.66 17.73
C SER A 241 15.58 31.41 18.19
N ASP A 242 16.27 30.48 17.53
CA ASP A 242 17.70 30.23 17.74
C ASP A 242 18.46 30.28 16.40
N PRO A 243 19.08 31.41 16.04
CA PRO A 243 19.88 31.55 14.83
C PRO A 243 21.15 30.68 14.81
N SER A 244 21.61 30.21 15.98
CA SER A 244 22.90 29.54 16.18
C SER A 244 22.78 28.02 16.32
N GLY A 245 21.56 27.52 16.54
CA GLY A 245 21.21 26.10 16.38
C GLY A 245 21.46 25.18 17.56
N THR A 246 21.58 25.73 18.77
CA THR A 246 21.69 24.97 20.03
C THR A 246 20.36 24.48 20.60
N GLY A 247 19.26 25.08 20.17
CA GLY A 247 17.91 24.76 20.55
C GLY A 247 17.41 25.50 21.78
N ASN A 248 16.23 26.11 21.66
CA ASN A 248 15.43 26.58 22.79
C ASN A 248 14.26 25.63 23.06
N SER A 249 13.71 25.69 24.28
CA SER A 249 12.51 24.92 24.66
C SER A 249 11.46 25.79 25.38
N GLY A 250 10.18 25.53 25.11
CA GLY A 250 9.06 26.24 25.74
C GLY A 250 8.45 27.28 24.80
N PHE A 251 8.25 28.51 25.28
CA PHE A 251 7.45 29.54 24.61
C PHE A 251 8.25 30.82 24.38
N PHE A 252 8.33 31.27 23.12
CA PHE A 252 8.83 32.58 22.71
C PHE A 252 10.24 32.92 23.21
N ASN A 253 11.11 31.93 23.40
CA ASN A 253 12.49 32.20 23.78
C ASN A 253 13.31 32.61 22.56
N THR A 254 14.23 33.57 22.74
CA THR A 254 15.13 34.06 21.69
C THR A 254 16.59 33.93 22.12
N GLY A 255 17.46 33.54 21.19
CA GLY A 255 18.88 33.32 21.46
C GLY A 255 19.19 31.84 21.63
N ASN A 256 20.22 31.54 22.42
CA ASN A 256 20.84 30.21 22.48
C ASN A 256 20.50 29.47 23.79
N GLY A 257 19.98 28.24 23.69
CA GLY A 257 19.89 27.31 24.82
C GLY A 257 18.87 27.65 25.92
N ASN A 258 17.90 28.53 25.66
CA ASN A 258 16.96 28.97 26.68
C ASN A 258 15.81 27.96 26.90
N SER A 259 15.26 27.95 28.10
CA SER A 259 14.11 27.12 28.49
C SER A 259 13.07 27.91 29.28
N GLY A 260 11.78 27.63 29.05
CA GLY A 260 10.68 28.28 29.75
C GLY A 260 9.95 29.28 28.86
N PHE A 261 9.68 30.49 29.37
CA PHE A 261 8.81 31.47 28.72
C PHE A 261 9.51 32.82 28.52
N SER A 262 9.56 33.27 27.27
CA SER A 262 10.03 34.60 26.86
C SER A 262 11.41 34.99 27.38
N ASN A 263 12.33 34.03 27.50
CA ASN A 263 13.72 34.36 27.85
C ASN A 263 14.47 34.86 26.62
N ALA A 264 15.34 35.85 26.82
CA ALA A 264 16.16 36.46 25.77
C ALA A 264 17.64 36.32 26.12
N GLY A 265 18.32 35.39 25.44
CA GLY A 265 19.77 35.24 25.48
C GLY A 265 20.47 36.06 24.38
N PRO A 266 21.77 36.33 24.53
CA PRO A 266 22.58 36.86 23.43
C PRO A 266 22.54 35.95 22.20
N ALA A 267 22.63 36.54 21.01
CA ALA A 267 22.48 35.81 19.74
C ALA A 267 23.68 34.91 19.39
N MET A 268 24.87 35.22 19.90
CA MET A 268 26.13 34.54 19.56
C MET A 268 26.85 33.93 20.77
N LEU A 269 26.32 34.12 21.97
CA LEU A 269 26.85 33.52 23.20
C LEU A 269 25.78 32.63 23.82
N PRO A 270 26.16 31.64 24.63
CA PRO A 270 25.17 30.83 25.32
C PRO A 270 24.28 31.69 26.23
N GLY A 271 22.97 31.61 25.99
CA GLY A 271 21.95 32.28 26.81
C GLY A 271 21.61 31.44 28.02
N PHE A 272 21.30 30.16 27.83
CA PHE A 272 21.00 29.18 28.90
C PHE A 272 20.12 29.72 30.02
N ASN A 273 19.19 30.62 29.70
CA ASN A 273 18.26 31.15 30.67
C ASN A 273 17.15 30.12 30.91
N SER A 274 16.69 30.01 32.15
CA SER A 274 15.60 29.14 32.56
C SER A 274 14.55 29.90 33.37
N GLY A 275 13.28 29.66 33.06
CA GLY A 275 12.15 30.29 33.76
C GLY A 275 11.42 31.32 32.90
N PHE A 276 11.10 32.49 33.44
CA PHE A 276 10.21 33.47 32.83
C PHE A 276 10.91 34.82 32.62
N ALA A 277 10.90 35.32 31.39
CA ALA A 277 11.31 36.67 31.03
C ALA A 277 12.72 37.09 31.50
N ASN A 278 13.67 36.14 31.57
CA ASN A 278 15.05 36.49 31.89
C ASN A 278 15.78 37.03 30.65
N ILE A 279 16.66 38.02 30.85
CA ILE A 279 17.44 38.68 29.80
C ILE A 279 18.93 38.58 30.16
N GLY A 280 19.75 38.12 29.22
CA GLY A 280 21.20 37.97 29.41
C GLY A 280 21.61 36.50 29.39
N SER A 281 22.54 36.08 30.25
CA SER A 281 23.09 34.72 30.21
C SER A 281 23.06 34.02 31.56
N PHE A 282 22.84 32.70 31.54
CA PHE A 282 22.88 31.81 32.70
C PHE A 282 21.94 32.22 33.84
N ASN A 283 20.80 32.84 33.51
CA ASN A 283 19.83 33.24 34.53
C ASN A 283 18.82 32.14 34.81
N ALA A 284 18.41 31.98 36.06
CA ALA A 284 17.36 31.07 36.50
C ALA A 284 16.32 31.80 37.35
N GLY A 285 15.06 31.75 36.94
CA GLY A 285 13.94 32.31 37.71
C GLY A 285 13.09 33.26 36.89
N ILE A 286 12.71 34.41 37.47
CA ILE A 286 11.69 35.31 36.92
C ILE A 286 12.27 36.71 36.75
N ALA A 287 12.19 37.25 35.53
CA ALA A 287 12.50 38.64 35.19
C ALA A 287 13.90 39.11 35.62
N ASN A 288 14.90 38.22 35.61
CA ASN A 288 16.28 38.62 35.88
C ASN A 288 16.92 39.27 34.64
N SER A 289 17.79 40.26 34.85
CA SER A 289 18.48 40.99 33.77
C SER A 289 19.98 41.12 34.03
N GLY A 290 20.79 40.39 33.28
CA GLY A 290 22.25 40.35 33.45
C GLY A 290 22.78 38.93 33.38
N ASN A 291 23.83 38.61 34.14
CA ASN A 291 24.50 37.31 34.03
C ASN A 291 24.57 36.54 35.35
N ASN A 292 24.44 35.22 35.28
CA ASN A 292 24.55 34.30 36.44
C ASN A 292 23.59 34.67 37.58
N LEU A 293 22.36 35.07 37.25
CA LEU A 293 21.36 35.48 38.24
C LEU A 293 20.42 34.34 38.61
N ALA A 294 20.08 34.22 39.89
CA ALA A 294 19.10 33.24 40.38
C ALA A 294 18.00 33.90 41.23
N GLY A 295 16.73 33.68 40.90
CA GLY A 295 15.60 34.15 41.69
C GLY A 295 14.70 35.13 40.93
N ILE A 296 14.25 36.21 41.58
CA ILE A 296 13.17 37.07 41.07
C ILE A 296 13.66 38.51 40.92
N SER A 297 13.55 39.06 39.71
CA SER A 297 13.77 40.47 39.41
C SER A 297 15.14 40.99 39.85
N ASN A 298 16.19 40.18 39.73
CA ASN A 298 17.56 40.62 39.99
C ASN A 298 18.15 41.30 38.74
N SER A 299 19.03 42.27 38.94
CA SER A 299 19.78 42.93 37.86
C SER A 299 21.26 43.05 38.19
N GLY A 300 22.13 42.92 37.19
CA GLY A 300 23.59 42.93 37.35
C GLY A 300 24.18 41.53 37.17
N ASP A 301 25.20 41.18 37.96
CA ASP A 301 25.93 39.91 37.77
C ASP A 301 26.05 39.10 39.07
N ASP A 302 26.12 37.78 38.96
CA ASP A 302 26.46 36.85 40.06
C ASP A 302 25.61 37.05 41.33
N SER A 303 24.31 37.33 41.17
CA SER A 303 23.42 37.66 42.29
C SER A 303 22.29 36.64 42.44
N SER A 304 21.86 36.41 43.68
CA SER A 304 20.78 35.47 44.00
C SER A 304 19.74 36.04 44.97
N GLY A 305 18.50 35.58 44.87
CA GLY A 305 17.39 35.98 45.73
C GLY A 305 16.38 36.88 45.02
N ALA A 306 15.94 37.97 45.63
CA ALA A 306 14.82 38.75 45.12
C ALA A 306 15.06 40.26 45.10
N VAL A 307 14.81 40.90 43.96
CA VAL A 307 14.81 42.37 43.82
C VAL A 307 16.19 42.97 44.16
N ASN A 308 17.27 42.30 43.77
CA ASN A 308 18.63 42.84 43.94
C ASN A 308 19.08 43.64 42.70
N SER A 309 19.89 44.67 42.91
CA SER A 309 20.54 45.45 41.85
C SER A 309 22.04 45.62 42.12
N GLY A 310 22.85 45.30 41.12
CA GLY A 310 24.31 45.29 41.23
C GLY A 310 24.87 43.87 41.25
N SER A 311 26.09 43.68 41.76
CA SER A 311 26.82 42.43 41.56
C SER A 311 27.09 41.68 42.86
N GLN A 312 27.18 40.35 42.80
CA GLN A 312 27.58 39.50 43.94
C GLN A 312 26.68 39.66 45.17
N ASN A 313 25.39 39.95 44.98
CA ASN A 313 24.44 40.12 46.06
C ASN A 313 23.69 38.82 46.37
N SER A 314 23.37 38.58 47.65
CA SER A 314 22.47 37.48 48.06
C SER A 314 21.41 37.95 49.06
N GLY A 315 20.21 37.37 48.99
CA GLY A 315 19.06 37.78 49.82
C GLY A 315 18.09 38.68 49.04
N ALA A 316 17.55 39.72 49.65
CA ALA A 316 16.51 40.51 49.02
C ALA A 316 16.66 42.03 49.19
N PHE A 317 16.22 42.77 48.17
CA PHE A 317 16.16 44.25 48.13
C PHE A 317 17.54 44.95 48.20
N ASN A 318 18.63 44.23 47.92
CA ASN A 318 19.98 44.79 48.00
C ASN A 318 20.32 45.65 46.78
N ALA A 319 20.98 46.79 47.00
CA ALA A 319 21.52 47.64 45.95
C ALA A 319 23.01 47.93 46.20
N GLY A 320 23.90 47.34 45.40
CA GLY A 320 25.35 47.50 45.58
C GLY A 320 26.16 46.28 45.15
N VAL A 321 27.33 46.09 45.77
CA VAL A 321 28.24 44.98 45.47
C VAL A 321 28.55 44.20 46.75
N GLY A 322 28.43 42.88 46.70
CA GLY A 322 28.85 41.99 47.79
C GLY A 322 27.95 42.03 49.03
N LEU A 323 26.68 42.42 48.89
CA LEU A 323 25.72 42.50 50.00
C LEU A 323 25.04 41.15 50.25
N SER A 324 24.75 40.84 51.52
CA SER A 324 24.06 39.61 51.91
C SER A 324 23.02 39.88 52.99
N GLY A 325 21.73 39.68 52.70
CA GLY A 325 20.65 39.85 53.68
C GLY A 325 19.42 40.52 53.10
N PHE A 326 18.66 41.21 53.96
CA PHE A 326 17.52 42.04 53.58
C PHE A 326 17.88 43.49 53.86
N PHE A 327 18.23 44.24 52.81
CA PHE A 327 18.55 45.67 52.93
C PHE A 327 17.63 46.47 52.03
N ARG A 328 17.40 47.74 52.36
CA ARG A 328 16.57 48.65 51.56
C ARG A 328 17.41 49.83 51.14
#